data_AF-A0AAU9PS34-F1
#
_entry.id   AF-A0AAU9PS34-F1
#
_cell.length_a   1.000
_cell.length_b   1.000
_cell.length_c   1.000
_cell.angle_alpha   90.00
_cell.angle_beta   90.00
_cell.angle_gamma   90.00
#
_symmetry.space_group_name_H-M   'P 1'
#
loop_
_entity.id
_entity.type
_entity.pdbx_description
1 polymer ?
#
loop_
_entity_poly.entity_id
_entity_poly.type
_entity_poly.pdbx_seq_one_letter_code
_entity_poly.pdbx_strand_id
1 'polypeptide(L)'
;MGLGSLLRIATNGISGKLARFVVNSFNPSDIKIHLPNAKIDITPELVHDLLGIPLGGKDIYNTDQCEGKELMDWKQQYNFKAMRPSDVEEKIKESSDSGIIFRTNFVLLFVNTICEQNKPGTCKTTVLPHLLGKTPMREIDWCGFITNCLKMSRDDMGLNR
;
A
#
# COMPACT_ATOMS: atom_id res chain seq x y z
N MET A 1 -10.32 -7.00 9.74
CA MET A 1 -9.68 -6.08 8.78
C MET A 1 -10.77 -5.18 8.24
N GLY A 2 -10.68 -3.86 8.45
CA GLY A 2 -11.73 -2.88 8.13
C GLY A 2 -11.89 -2.54 6.63
N LEU A 3 -11.59 -3.48 5.72
CA LEU A 3 -11.49 -3.21 4.28
C LEU A 3 -12.81 -3.36 3.51
N GLY A 4 -13.95 -3.44 4.21
CA GLY A 4 -15.26 -3.61 3.57
C GLY A 4 -15.65 -2.43 2.66
N SER A 5 -15.19 -1.23 2.96
CA SER A 5 -15.36 -0.04 2.11
C SER A 5 -14.63 -0.18 0.77
N LEU A 6 -13.50 -0.91 0.72
CA LEU A 6 -12.76 -1.16 -0.52
C LEU A 6 -13.62 -1.91 -1.56
N LEU A 7 -14.52 -2.79 -1.11
CA LEU A 7 -15.46 -3.50 -2.01
C LEU A 7 -16.47 -2.58 -2.68
N ARG A 8 -16.66 -1.37 -2.14
CA ARG A 8 -17.57 -0.35 -2.70
C ARG A 8 -16.86 0.59 -3.68
N ILE A 9 -15.54 0.51 -3.80
CA ILE A 9 -14.78 1.30 -4.77
C ILE A 9 -15.06 0.73 -6.15
N ALA A 10 -15.89 1.44 -6.93
CA ALA A 10 -16.14 1.10 -8.32
C ALA A 10 -14.89 1.42 -9.16
N THR A 11 -14.13 0.40 -9.54
CA THR A 11 -12.98 0.54 -10.46
C THR A 11 -13.41 0.51 -11.93
N ASN A 12 -14.59 -0.07 -12.22
CA ASN A 12 -15.16 -0.10 -13.56
C ASN A 12 -15.70 1.28 -13.94
N GLY A 13 -15.15 1.88 -14.99
CA GLY A 13 -15.72 3.07 -15.62
C GLY A 13 -15.08 4.42 -15.24
N ILE A 14 -13.99 4.44 -14.46
CA ILE A 14 -13.18 5.66 -14.33
C ILE A 14 -12.53 5.93 -15.69
N SER A 15 -12.95 7.00 -16.36
CA SER A 15 -12.29 7.37 -17.62
C SER A 15 -10.81 7.64 -17.36
N GLY A 16 -9.91 7.07 -18.17
CA GLY A 16 -8.47 7.32 -18.02
C GLY A 16 -8.11 8.81 -18.05
N LYS A 17 -8.96 9.65 -18.67
CA LYS A 17 -8.85 11.11 -18.64
C LYS A 17 -9.04 11.68 -17.23
N LEU A 18 -10.03 11.20 -16.48
CA LEU A 18 -10.27 11.63 -15.10
C LEU A 18 -9.12 11.21 -14.19
N ALA A 19 -8.69 9.95 -14.27
CA ALA A 19 -7.54 9.47 -13.50
C ALA A 19 -6.29 10.31 -13.77
N ARG A 20 -5.99 10.57 -15.05
CA ARG A 20 -4.87 11.42 -15.45
C ARG A 20 -5.02 12.87 -14.96
N PHE A 21 -6.23 13.42 -15.00
CA PHE A 21 -6.50 14.75 -14.49
C PHE A 21 -6.22 14.84 -12.98
N VAL A 22 -6.68 13.87 -12.19
CA VAL A 22 -6.46 13.82 -10.74
C VAL A 22 -4.95 13.75 -10.43
N VAL A 23 -4.22 12.86 -11.10
CA VAL A 23 -2.76 12.72 -10.93
C VAL A 23 -2.04 14.03 -11.28
N ASN A 24 -2.39 14.67 -12.39
CA ASN A 24 -1.78 15.94 -12.80
C ASN A 24 -2.15 17.13 -11.88
N SER A 25 -3.29 17.03 -11.20
CA SER A 25 -3.78 18.07 -10.30
C SER A 25 -3.26 17.90 -8.86
N PHE A 26 -2.64 16.76 -8.54
CA PHE A 26 -2.10 16.48 -7.22
C PHE A 26 -0.75 17.17 -7.00
N ASN A 27 -0.61 17.84 -5.85
CA ASN A 27 0.62 18.48 -5.41
C ASN A 27 1.13 17.84 -4.11
N PRO A 28 2.17 17.00 -4.14
CA PRO A 28 2.71 16.40 -2.92
C PRO A 28 3.47 17.33 -1.98
N SER A 29 3.75 18.58 -2.36
CA SER A 29 4.35 19.54 -1.41
C SER A 29 3.34 19.98 -0.35
N ASP A 30 2.06 20.12 -0.72
CA ASP A 30 0.97 20.49 0.20
C ASP A 30 -0.05 19.36 0.43
N ILE A 31 0.07 18.22 -0.27
CA ILE A 31 -0.81 17.05 -0.18
C ILE A 31 -2.25 17.36 -0.60
N LYS A 32 -2.39 18.15 -1.66
CA LYS A 32 -3.70 18.59 -2.16
C LYS A 32 -3.90 18.26 -3.62
N ILE A 33 -5.14 17.98 -3.99
CA ILE A 33 -5.58 17.98 -5.39
C ILE A 33 -6.14 19.36 -5.70
N HIS A 34 -5.51 20.08 -6.64
CA HIS A 34 -5.88 21.43 -7.05
C HIS A 34 -6.87 21.38 -8.21
N LEU A 35 -8.14 21.66 -7.93
CA LEU A 35 -9.19 21.82 -8.93
C LEU A 35 -9.31 23.29 -9.33
N PRO A 36 -9.95 23.63 -10.47
CA PRO A 36 -10.06 25.01 -10.94
C PRO A 36 -10.63 25.99 -9.90
N ASN A 37 -11.56 25.53 -9.06
CA ASN A 37 -12.26 26.36 -8.07
C ASN A 37 -12.19 25.80 -6.63
N ALA A 38 -11.39 24.76 -6.39
CA ALA A 38 -11.36 24.08 -5.10
C ALA A 38 -10.02 23.37 -4.85
N LYS A 39 -9.75 23.04 -3.60
CA LYS A 39 -8.64 22.18 -3.20
C LYS A 39 -9.19 21.04 -2.36
N ILE A 40 -8.74 19.82 -2.64
CA ILE A 40 -9.07 18.64 -1.84
C ILE A 40 -7.82 18.25 -1.06
N ASP A 41 -7.91 18.31 0.25
CA ASP A 41 -6.82 17.92 1.15
C ASP A 41 -6.82 16.40 1.32
N ILE A 42 -5.70 15.75 1.02
CA ILE A 42 -5.55 14.30 1.27
C ILE A 42 -5.00 14.11 2.68
N THR A 43 -5.89 13.95 3.66
CA THR A 43 -5.50 13.70 5.05
C THR A 43 -5.59 12.20 5.39
N PRO A 44 -4.90 11.74 6.46
CA PRO A 44 -5.08 10.39 6.97
C PRO A 44 -6.54 10.04 7.27
N GLU A 45 -7.34 10.98 7.74
CA GLU A 45 -8.79 10.80 7.99
C GLU A 45 -9.57 10.60 6.69
N LEU A 46 -9.21 11.28 5.59
CA LEU A 46 -9.83 11.04 4.30
C LEU A 46 -9.51 9.63 3.77
N VAL A 47 -8.27 9.17 3.96
CA VAL A 47 -7.85 7.79 3.63
C VAL A 47 -8.61 6.78 4.50
N HIS A 48 -8.73 7.11 5.79
CA HIS A 48 -9.78 6.74 6.74
C HIS A 48 -11.09 6.32 6.10
N ASP A 49 -11.85 7.37 5.80
CA ASP A 49 -13.22 7.30 5.36
C ASP A 49 -13.37 6.57 4.03
N LEU A 50 -12.36 6.68 3.15
CA LEU A 50 -12.37 6.06 1.83
C LEU A 50 -12.07 4.55 1.88
N LEU A 51 -11.02 4.13 2.60
CA LEU A 51 -10.49 2.76 2.56
C LEU A 51 -10.87 1.92 3.79
N GLY A 52 -11.39 2.54 4.85
CA GLY A 52 -11.81 1.88 6.10
C GLY A 52 -10.65 1.25 6.90
N ILE A 53 -9.41 1.56 6.56
CA ILE A 53 -8.21 1.03 7.23
C ILE A 53 -7.96 1.76 8.55
N PRO A 54 -7.28 1.17 9.55
CA PRO A 54 -7.05 1.82 10.83
C PRO A 54 -6.39 3.20 10.70
N LEU A 55 -6.93 4.19 11.43
CA LEU A 55 -6.38 5.53 11.55
C LEU A 55 -5.47 5.61 12.77
N GLY A 56 -4.26 6.15 12.58
CA GLY A 56 -3.26 6.30 13.64
C GLY A 56 -2.56 5.00 14.00
N GLY A 57 -1.67 5.06 14.98
CA GLY A 57 -0.80 3.94 15.36
C GLY A 57 0.67 4.31 15.22
N LYS A 58 1.52 3.30 15.09
CA LYS A 58 2.96 3.42 14.90
C LYS A 58 3.30 3.42 13.42
N ASP A 59 4.29 4.24 13.03
CA ASP A 59 4.92 4.11 11.72
C ASP A 59 5.47 2.69 11.56
N ILE A 60 5.15 2.04 10.44
CA ILE A 60 5.61 0.69 10.11
C ILE A 60 7.13 0.57 10.18
N TYR A 61 7.88 1.59 9.77
CA TYR A 61 9.34 1.54 9.79
C TYR A 61 9.93 1.67 11.19
N ASN A 62 9.12 2.08 12.17
CA ASN A 62 9.49 2.17 13.59
C ASN A 62 8.95 0.98 14.41
N THR A 63 8.50 -0.10 13.77
CA THR A 63 8.07 -1.33 14.46
C THR A 63 9.17 -2.38 14.54
N ASP A 64 8.97 -3.36 15.41
CA ASP A 64 9.82 -4.56 15.47
C ASP A 64 9.91 -5.23 14.09
N GLN A 65 11.13 -5.68 13.74
CA GLN A 65 11.38 -6.46 12.54
C GLN A 65 11.55 -7.95 12.89
N CYS A 66 11.08 -8.83 12.03
CA CYS A 66 11.41 -10.25 12.07
C CYS A 66 12.63 -10.53 11.18
N GLU A 67 13.71 -10.98 11.80
CA GLU A 67 14.93 -11.45 11.11
C GLU A 67 15.07 -12.98 11.18
N GLY A 68 14.11 -13.65 11.81
CA GLY A 68 14.18 -15.07 12.15
C GLY A 68 13.65 -16.00 11.07
N LYS A 69 13.33 -17.22 11.51
CA LYS A 69 12.86 -18.31 10.65
C LYS A 69 11.63 -17.94 9.83
N GLU A 70 10.69 -17.18 10.39
CA GLU A 70 9.45 -16.79 9.70
C GLU A 70 9.72 -15.98 8.43
N LEU A 71 10.72 -15.09 8.44
CA LEU A 71 11.13 -14.35 7.25
C LEU A 71 11.74 -15.28 6.19
N MET A 72 12.52 -16.26 6.60
CA MET A 72 13.11 -17.25 5.70
C MET A 72 12.06 -18.18 5.10
N ASP A 73 11.16 -18.69 5.94
CA ASP A 73 10.03 -19.54 5.54
C ASP A 73 9.12 -18.79 4.56
N TRP A 74 8.85 -17.50 4.83
CA TRP A 74 8.07 -16.67 3.92
C TRP A 74 8.77 -16.52 2.55
N LYS A 75 10.08 -16.22 2.55
CA LYS A 75 10.86 -16.04 1.31
C LYS A 75 10.92 -17.30 0.45
N GLN A 76 10.87 -18.49 1.06
CA GLN A 76 10.87 -19.77 0.33
C GLN A 76 9.62 -20.00 -0.53
N GLN A 77 8.54 -19.26 -0.29
CA GLN A 77 7.32 -19.37 -1.10
C GLN A 77 7.48 -18.83 -2.53
N TYR A 78 8.51 -18.02 -2.79
CA TYR A 78 8.65 -17.27 -4.04
C TYR A 78 10.08 -17.27 -4.58
N ASN A 79 10.23 -17.02 -5.88
CA ASN A 79 11.49 -16.55 -6.42
C ASN A 79 11.70 -15.07 -6.03
N PHE A 80 12.27 -14.83 -4.86
CA PHE A 80 12.34 -13.51 -4.21
C PHE A 80 12.93 -12.38 -5.09
N LYS A 81 13.84 -12.70 -6.03
CA LYS A 81 14.48 -11.70 -6.90
C LYS A 81 13.58 -11.17 -8.03
N ALA A 82 12.49 -11.85 -8.35
CA ALA A 82 11.63 -11.53 -9.48
C ALA A 82 10.12 -11.66 -9.16
N MET A 83 9.78 -11.66 -7.88
CA MET A 83 8.41 -11.88 -7.40
C MET A 83 7.46 -10.79 -7.91
N ARG A 84 6.41 -11.21 -8.61
CA ARG A 84 5.38 -10.34 -9.17
C ARG A 84 4.17 -10.28 -8.23
N PRO A 85 3.36 -9.21 -8.29
CA PRO A 85 2.10 -9.14 -7.56
C PRO A 85 1.17 -10.34 -7.86
N SER A 86 1.16 -10.84 -9.11
CA SER A 86 0.41 -12.02 -9.52
C SER A 86 0.84 -13.29 -8.77
N ASP A 87 2.13 -13.45 -8.49
CA ASP A 87 2.65 -14.63 -7.78
C ASP A 87 2.13 -14.63 -6.33
N VAL A 88 2.07 -13.45 -5.71
CA VAL A 88 1.51 -13.27 -4.36
C VAL A 88 0.00 -13.51 -4.36
N GLU A 89 -0.71 -13.03 -5.38
CA GLU A 89 -2.14 -13.28 -5.57
C GLU A 89 -2.47 -14.77 -5.69
N GLU A 90 -1.69 -15.52 -6.48
CA GLU A 90 -1.83 -16.97 -6.60
C GLU A 90 -1.68 -17.68 -5.25
N LYS A 91 -0.67 -17.30 -4.44
CA LYS A 91 -0.50 -17.88 -3.09
C LYS A 91 -1.62 -17.52 -2.13
N ILE A 92 -2.20 -16.33 -2.25
CA ILE A 92 -3.40 -15.96 -1.46
C ILE A 92 -4.59 -16.84 -1.85
N LYS A 93 -4.78 -17.11 -3.16
CA LYS A 93 -5.87 -17.96 -3.67
C LYS A 93 -5.71 -19.44 -3.32
N GLU A 94 -4.46 -19.94 -3.30
CA GLU A 94 -4.14 -21.32 -2.91
C GLU A 94 -4.26 -21.55 -1.40
N SER A 95 -4.10 -20.50 -0.59
CA SER A 95 -4.18 -20.60 0.87
C SER A 95 -5.62 -20.78 1.34
N SER A 96 -5.85 -21.86 2.09
CA SER A 96 -7.05 -22.03 2.93
C SER A 96 -6.85 -21.53 4.37
N ASP A 97 -5.62 -21.13 4.71
CA ASP A 97 -5.25 -20.57 6.01
C ASP A 97 -5.45 -19.05 6.06
N SER A 98 -5.82 -18.55 7.24
CA SER A 98 -5.97 -17.13 7.57
C SER A 98 -4.90 -16.61 8.57
N GLY A 99 -3.85 -17.41 8.76
CA GLY A 99 -2.70 -17.14 9.61
C GLY A 99 -1.80 -15.99 9.16
N ILE A 100 -0.65 -15.85 9.81
CA ILE A 100 0.26 -14.71 9.61
C ILE A 100 0.77 -14.62 8.17
N ILE A 101 1.05 -15.75 7.52
CA ILE A 101 1.53 -15.78 6.13
C ILE A 101 0.48 -15.23 5.15
N PHE A 102 -0.78 -15.64 5.30
CA PHE A 102 -1.88 -15.12 4.49
C PHE A 102 -2.03 -13.61 4.68
N ARG A 103 -2.05 -13.13 5.93
CA ARG A 103 -2.18 -11.70 6.23
C ARG A 103 -1.02 -10.90 5.69
N THR A 104 0.21 -11.40 5.80
CA THR A 104 1.41 -10.78 5.25
C THR A 104 1.35 -10.72 3.72
N ASN A 105 0.98 -11.82 3.05
CA ASN A 105 0.81 -11.83 1.60
C ASN A 105 -0.24 -10.80 1.15
N PHE A 106 -1.40 -10.77 1.83
CA PHE A 106 -2.48 -9.84 1.52
C PHE A 106 -2.04 -8.38 1.69
N VAL A 107 -1.44 -8.03 2.82
CA VAL A 107 -0.99 -6.64 3.10
C VAL A 107 0.14 -6.25 2.16
N LEU A 108 1.08 -7.15 1.87
CA LEU A 108 2.16 -6.90 0.91
C LEU A 108 1.61 -6.60 -0.48
N LEU A 109 0.64 -7.41 -0.96
CA LEU A 109 -0.03 -7.18 -2.24
C LEU A 109 -0.79 -5.85 -2.25
N PHE A 110 -1.51 -5.55 -1.17
CA PHE A 110 -2.24 -4.29 -1.02
C PHE A 110 -1.30 -3.07 -1.11
N VAL A 111 -0.21 -3.06 -0.35
CA VAL A 111 0.79 -1.98 -0.36
C VAL A 111 1.43 -1.82 -1.74
N ASN A 112 1.78 -2.92 -2.41
CA ASN A 112 2.35 -2.89 -3.76
C ASN A 112 1.33 -2.47 -4.84
N THR A 113 0.03 -2.58 -4.56
CA THR A 113 -1.02 -2.17 -5.49
C THR A 113 -1.38 -0.70 -5.34
N ILE A 114 -1.40 -0.18 -4.11
CA ILE A 114 -1.89 1.19 -3.83
C ILE A 114 -0.75 2.20 -3.69
N CYS A 115 0.40 1.80 -3.18
CA CYS A 115 1.43 2.73 -2.69
C CYS A 115 2.77 2.63 -3.42
N GLU A 116 3.22 1.43 -3.72
CA GLU A 116 4.58 1.20 -4.19
C GLU A 116 4.59 0.57 -5.58
N GLN A 117 4.88 1.36 -6.61
CA GLN A 117 5.32 0.82 -7.91
C GLN A 117 6.67 1.41 -8.28
N ASN A 118 7.72 0.57 -8.31
CA ASN A 118 8.93 0.88 -9.05
C ASN A 118 9.44 -0.38 -9.78
N LYS A 119 9.85 -0.16 -11.03
CA LYS A 119 10.08 -1.13 -12.12
C LYS A 119 8.82 -1.90 -12.54
N PRO A 120 8.56 -2.06 -13.85
CA PRO A 120 7.40 -2.79 -14.32
C PRO A 120 7.46 -4.25 -13.86
N GLY A 121 6.56 -4.61 -12.93
CA GLY A 121 6.18 -5.99 -12.69
C GLY A 121 6.80 -6.71 -11.48
N THR A 122 7.53 -6.06 -10.57
CA THR A 122 8.07 -6.72 -9.36
C THR A 122 7.58 -6.09 -8.06
N CYS A 123 7.36 -6.89 -7.03
CA CYS A 123 6.99 -6.42 -5.69
C CYS A 123 8.19 -5.81 -4.96
N LYS A 124 7.95 -4.69 -4.28
CA LYS A 124 8.81 -4.14 -3.24
C LYS A 124 8.50 -4.85 -1.91
N THR A 125 9.57 -5.34 -1.28
CA THR A 125 9.50 -6.18 -0.07
C THR A 125 10.13 -5.49 1.15
N THR A 126 10.39 -4.19 1.09
CA THR A 126 11.01 -3.43 2.19
C THR A 126 10.19 -3.45 3.47
N VAL A 127 8.87 -3.53 3.36
CA VAL A 127 7.96 -3.61 4.52
C VAL A 127 7.86 -5.03 5.10
N LEU A 128 8.32 -6.06 4.38
CA LEU A 128 8.13 -7.47 4.75
C LEU A 128 8.66 -7.83 6.15
N PRO A 129 9.88 -7.41 6.58
CA PRO A 129 10.37 -7.73 7.91
C PRO A 129 9.48 -7.15 9.02
N HIS A 130 8.88 -5.99 8.79
CA HIS A 130 7.96 -5.34 9.74
C HIS A 130 6.60 -6.03 9.79
N LEU A 131 6.08 -6.49 8.64
CA LEU A 131 4.82 -7.24 8.57
C LEU A 131 4.87 -8.58 9.30
N LEU A 132 6.04 -9.23 9.29
CA LEU A 132 6.31 -10.46 10.03
C LEU A 132 6.78 -10.19 11.47
N GLY A 133 6.98 -8.93 11.85
CA GLY A 133 7.33 -8.53 13.20
C GLY A 133 6.21 -8.81 14.20
N LYS A 134 6.52 -8.63 15.49
CA LYS A 134 5.58 -8.88 16.59
C LYS A 134 4.54 -7.78 16.77
N THR A 135 4.72 -6.62 16.13
CA THR A 135 3.77 -5.51 16.23
C THR A 135 2.46 -5.89 15.52
N PRO A 136 1.31 -5.86 16.22
CA PRO A 136 0.04 -6.20 15.60
C PRO A 136 -0.30 -5.25 14.44
N MET A 137 -0.73 -5.79 13.29
CA MET A 137 -1.08 -4.98 12.11
C MET A 137 -2.11 -3.87 12.39
N ARG A 138 -2.99 -4.04 13.38
CA ARG A 138 -3.98 -3.02 13.78
C ARG A 138 -3.37 -1.80 14.47
N GLU A 139 -2.14 -1.91 14.97
CA GLU A 139 -1.41 -0.85 15.66
C GLU A 139 -0.50 -0.05 14.73
N ILE A 140 -0.47 -0.41 13.44
CA ILE A 140 0.29 0.30 12.40
C ILE A 140 -0.57 1.42 11.83
N ASP A 141 0.01 2.60 11.68
CA ASP A 141 -0.62 3.75 11.03
C ASP A 141 -0.62 3.59 9.51
N TRP A 142 -1.58 2.81 9.01
CA TRP A 142 -1.75 2.57 7.58
C TRP A 142 -2.17 3.83 6.82
N CYS A 143 -2.97 4.69 7.44
CA CYS A 143 -3.40 5.94 6.81
C CYS A 143 -2.19 6.86 6.60
N GLY A 144 -1.38 7.08 7.64
CA GLY A 144 -0.14 7.83 7.55
C GLY A 144 0.84 7.23 6.54
N PHE A 145 0.98 5.89 6.52
CA PHE A 145 1.79 5.19 5.54
C PHE A 145 1.38 5.50 4.09
N ILE A 146 0.09 5.37 3.74
CA ILE A 146 -0.42 5.66 2.39
C ILE A 146 -0.20 7.13 2.02
N THR A 147 -0.49 8.07 2.93
CA THR A 147 -0.27 9.50 2.70
C THR A 147 1.21 9.81 2.47
N ASN A 148 2.13 9.13 3.15
CA ASN A 148 3.56 9.27 2.92
C ASN A 148 4.00 8.66 1.57
N CYS A 149 3.43 7.54 1.14
CA CYS A 149 3.71 7.00 -0.19
C CYS A 149 3.30 7.98 -1.31
N LEU A 150 2.16 8.68 -1.17
CA LEU A 150 1.73 9.73 -2.10
C LEU A 150 2.73 10.89 -2.19
N LYS A 151 3.42 11.23 -1.09
CA LYS A 151 4.49 12.25 -1.09
C LYS A 151 5.65 11.82 -1.97
N MET A 152 6.12 10.61 -1.73
CA MET A 152 7.36 10.09 -2.32
C MET A 152 7.20 9.76 -3.81
N SER A 153 5.99 9.45 -4.29
CA SER A 153 5.77 9.00 -5.67
C SER A 153 6.07 10.07 -6.74
N ARG A 154 6.10 11.37 -6.41
CA ARG A 154 6.45 12.43 -7.38
C ARG A 154 7.95 12.73 -7.39
N ASP A 155 8.65 12.53 -6.28
CA ASP A 155 10.09 12.78 -6.18
C ASP A 155 10.90 11.75 -6.99
N ASP A 156 10.44 10.50 -7.02
CA ASP A 156 11.03 9.43 -7.84
C ASP A 156 10.72 9.55 -9.35
N MET A 157 9.71 10.36 -9.73
CA MET A 157 9.30 10.51 -11.13
C MET A 157 10.13 11.52 -11.93
N GLY A 158 11.10 12.22 -11.33
CA GLY A 158 12.02 13.09 -12.07
C GLY A 158 11.34 14.15 -12.94
N LEU A 159 10.10 14.52 -12.63
CA LEU A 159 9.34 15.55 -13.34
C LEU A 159 9.56 16.91 -12.67
N ASN A 160 10.82 17.34 -12.63
CA ASN A 160 11.11 18.77 -12.69
C ASN A 160 10.93 19.18 -14.15
N ARG A 161 9.79 19.79 -14.45
CA ARG A 161 9.66 20.69 -15.61
C ARG A 161 10.02 22.09 -15.18
#